data_AF-A0A8T4KJW8-F1
#
_entry.id   AF-A0A8T4KJW8-F1
#
_cell.length_a   1.000
_cell.length_b   1.000
_cell.length_c   1.000
_cell.angle_alpha   90.00
_cell.angle_beta   90.00
_cell.angle_gamma   90.00
#
_symmetry.space_group_name_H-M   'P 1'
#
loop_
_entity.id
_entity.type
_entity.pdbx_description
1 polymer ?
#
loop_
_entity_poly.entity_id
_entity_poly.type
_entity_poly.pdbx_seq_one_letter_code
_entity_poly.pdbx_strand_id
1 'polypeptide(L)' 'MTDMETMAKPKKWGNSIGIIIPKEIIERQNITLDDELILHIEKKQDRDKSKLMREGYVEMNEESAKTNKDWERADSEWK' A
#
# COMPACT_ATOMS: atom_id res chain seq x y z
N MET A 1 29.79 0.19 10.40
CA MET A 1 28.86 0.97 11.25
C MET A 1 27.65 0.09 11.44
N THR A 2 27.16 -0.06 12.66
CA THR A 2 25.97 -0.86 12.93
C THR A 2 24.78 0.07 12.80
N ASP A 3 23.92 -0.16 11.81
CA ASP A 3 22.73 0.65 11.61
C ASP A 3 21.76 0.41 12.76
N MET A 4 21.28 1.49 13.38
CA MET A 4 20.37 1.40 14.51
C MET A 4 18.93 1.31 13.99
N GLU A 5 18.34 0.13 14.07
CA GLU A 5 16.96 -0.11 13.66
C GLU A 5 15.98 0.10 14.84
N THR A 6 14.88 0.79 14.58
CA THR A 6 13.78 0.94 15.54
C THR A 6 12.44 0.64 14.88
N MET A 7 11.54 -0.02 15.62
CA MET A 7 10.17 -0.25 15.18
C MET A 7 9.23 0.76 15.83
N ALA A 8 8.55 1.54 15.01
CA ALA A 8 7.54 2.49 15.47
C ALA A 8 6.20 2.25 14.78
N LYS A 9 5.11 2.49 15.51
CA LYS A 9 3.76 2.46 14.92
C LYS A 9 3.46 3.81 14.26
N PRO A 10 3.03 3.82 12.99
CA PRO A 10 2.62 5.06 12.34
C PRO A 10 1.38 5.63 13.03
N LYS A 11 1.29 6.96 13.06
CA LYS A 11 0.12 7.71 13.52
C LYS A 11 -0.40 8.63 12.41
N LYS A 12 -1.71 8.89 12.41
CA LYS A 12 -2.31 9.87 11.50
C LYS A 12 -2.11 11.28 12.06
N TRP A 13 -1.55 12.17 11.25
CA TRP A 13 -1.39 13.60 11.54
C TRP A 13 -2.08 14.40 10.44
N GLY A 14 -3.33 14.80 10.68
CA GLY A 14 -4.16 15.42 9.64
C GLY A 14 -4.31 14.49 8.43
N ASN A 15 -3.84 14.93 7.27
CA ASN A 15 -3.83 14.16 6.02
C ASN A 15 -2.53 13.36 5.79
N SER A 16 -1.62 13.37 6.77
CA SER A 16 -0.30 12.74 6.67
C SER A 16 -0.17 11.56 7.63
N ILE A 17 0.84 10.72 7.39
CA ILE A 17 1.31 9.69 8.33
C ILE A 17 2.58 10.23 8.99
N GLY A 18 2.59 10.22 10.32
CA GLY A 18 3.75 10.54 11.14
C GLY A 18 4.29 9.31 11.85
N ILE A 19 5.58 9.35 12.18
CA ILE A 19 6.25 8.35 13.01
C ILE A 19 6.86 9.10 14.18
N ILE A 20 6.72 8.56 15.39
CA ILE A 20 7.33 9.15 16.59
C ILE A 20 8.69 8.49 16.79
N ILE A 21 9.75 9.28 16.76
CA ILE A 21 11.10 8.84 17.12
C ILE A 21 11.21 8.89 18.66
N PRO A 22 11.53 7.76 19.33
CA PRO A 22 11.76 7.72 20.76
C PRO A 22 12.82 8.75 21.21
N LYS A 23 12.57 9.42 22.34
CA LYS A 23 13.44 10.46 22.88
C LYS A 23 14.89 9.98 23.09
N GLU A 24 15.07 8.75 23.53
CA GLU A 24 16.39 8.12 23.71
C GLU A 24 17.22 8.07 22.42
N ILE A 25 16.59 7.93 21.25
CA ILE A 25 17.26 7.93 19.96
C ILE A 25 17.70 9.34 19.60
N ILE A 26 16.81 10.31 19.81
CA ILE A 26 17.08 11.73 19.57
C ILE A 26 18.29 12.19 20.40
N GLU A 27 18.33 11.85 21.68
CA GLU A 27 19.43 12.22 22.58
C GLU A 27 20.74 11.50 22.23
N ARG A 28 20.70 10.20 21.93
CA ARG A 28 21.92 9.43 21.60
C ARG A 28 22.56 9.85 20.29
N GLN A 29 21.75 10.22 19.31
CA GLN A 29 22.22 10.62 17.98
C GLN A 29 22.32 12.14 17.82
N ASN A 30 22.00 12.90 18.87
CA ASN A 30 21.96 14.36 18.88
C ASN A 30 21.17 14.94 17.68
N ILE A 31 19.99 14.35 17.41
CA ILE A 31 19.11 14.76 16.33
C ILE A 31 18.38 16.03 16.74
N THR A 32 18.35 17.00 15.86
CA THR A 32 17.67 18.29 16.01
C THR A 32 16.56 18.42 14.97
N LEU A 33 15.72 19.46 15.10
CA LEU A 33 14.64 19.71 14.14
C LEU A 33 15.12 20.27 12.80
N ASP A 34 16.37 20.70 12.73
CA ASP A 34 16.98 21.26 11.52
C ASP A 34 17.68 20.18 10.67
N ASP A 35 17.76 18.95 11.19
CA ASP A 35 18.44 17.84 10.53
C ASP A 35 17.54 17.16 9.48
N GLU A 36 18.16 16.77 8.36
CA GLU A 36 17.53 15.89 7.38
C GLU A 36 17.69 14.42 7.80
N LEU A 37 16.59 13.66 7.76
CA LEU A 37 16.57 12.26 8.15
C LEU A 37 16.31 11.35 6.96
N ILE A 38 17.12 10.30 6.82
CA ILE A 38 16.88 9.22 5.85
C ILE A 38 16.04 8.14 6.54
N LEU A 39 14.87 7.83 5.96
CA LEU A 39 13.95 6.84 6.50
C LEU A 39 13.87 5.61 5.58
N HIS A 40 14.16 4.44 6.13
CA HIS A 40 13.89 3.16 5.49
C HIS A 40 12.55 2.62 5.99
N ILE A 41 11.57 2.48 5.10
CA ILE A 41 10.20 2.08 5.46
C ILE A 41 9.92 0.69 4.89
N GLU A 42 9.66 -0.27 5.77
CA GLU A 42 9.25 -1.62 5.40
C GLU A 42 7.88 -1.94 6.01
N LYS A 43 6.98 -2.52 5.20
CA LYS A 43 5.64 -2.91 5.65
C LYS A 43 5.65 -4.39 6.05
N LYS A 44 5.53 -4.65 7.36
CA LYS A 44 5.52 -6.02 7.94
C LYS A 44 4.47 -6.99 7.39
N GLN A 45 3.38 -6.47 6.83
CA GLN A 45 2.38 -7.27 6.13
C GLN A 45 2.12 -6.67 4.76
N ASP A 46 2.52 -7.41 3.73
CA ASP A 46 1.93 -7.25 2.42
C ASP A 46 0.41 -7.43 2.61
N ARG A 47 -0.41 -6.51 2.09
CA ARG A 47 -1.84 -6.85 1.96
C ARG A 47 -1.84 -8.06 1.04
N ASP A 48 -2.21 -9.23 1.57
CA ASP A 48 -2.18 -10.52 0.89
C ASP A 48 -2.27 -10.32 -0.63
N LYS A 49 -1.16 -10.56 -1.35
CA LYS A 49 -1.16 -10.55 -2.82
C LYS A 49 -2.31 -11.41 -3.35
N SER A 50 -2.65 -12.46 -2.60
CA SER A 50 -3.82 -13.33 -2.75
C SER A 50 -5.15 -12.59 -2.87
N LYS A 51 -5.37 -11.54 -2.05
CA LYS A 51 -6.62 -10.78 -2.02
C LYS A 51 -6.75 -9.83 -3.21
N LEU A 52 -5.65 -9.14 -3.54
CA LEU A 52 -5.58 -8.28 -4.74
C LEU A 52 -5.76 -9.08 -6.03
N MET A 53 -5.12 -10.26 -6.13
CA MET A 53 -5.29 -11.16 -7.28
C MET A 53 -6.73 -11.68 -7.36
N ARG A 54 -7.34 -12.06 -6.23
CA ARG A 54 -8.73 -12.52 -6.20
C ARG A 54 -9.71 -11.44 -6.66
N GLU A 55 -9.53 -10.21 -6.20
CA GLU A 55 -10.35 -9.06 -6.63
C GLU A 55 -10.21 -8.83 -8.14
N GLY A 56 -8.98 -8.81 -8.67
CA GLY A 56 -8.75 -8.68 -10.13
C GLY A 56 -9.29 -9.84 -10.97
N TYR A 57 -9.22 -11.09 -10.49
CA TYR A 57 -9.81 -12.25 -11.19
C TYR A 57 -11.34 -12.20 -11.22
N VAL A 58 -11.99 -11.65 -10.20
CA VAL A 58 -13.46 -11.50 -10.15
C VAL A 58 -13.91 -10.43 -11.15
N GLU A 59 -13.26 -9.27 -11.17
CA GLU A 59 -13.56 -8.18 -12.12
C GLU A 59 -13.39 -8.65 -13.58
N MET A 60 -12.30 -9.35 -13.90
CA MET A 60 -12.03 -9.85 -15.25
C MET A 60 -13.09 -10.87 -15.73
N ASN A 61 -13.60 -11.71 -14.82
CA ASN A 61 -14.67 -12.66 -15.14
C ASN A 61 -16.00 -11.97 -15.40
N GLU A 62 -16.33 -10.91 -14.65
CA GLU A 62 -17.56 -10.13 -14.86
C GLU A 62 -17.52 -9.37 -16.19
N GLU A 63 -16.39 -8.74 -16.53
CA GLU A 63 -16.20 -8.08 -17.82
C GLU A 63 -16.27 -9.06 -19.00
N SER A 64 -15.66 -10.24 -18.86
CA SER A 64 -15.72 -11.30 -19.88
C SER A 64 -17.15 -11.78 -20.08
N ALA A 65 -17.90 -12.00 -19.00
CA ALA A 65 -19.31 -12.42 -19.06
C ALA A 65 -20.21 -11.36 -19.71
N LYS A 66 -19.94 -10.08 -19.46
CA LYS A 66 -20.66 -8.96 -20.08
C LYS A 66 -20.33 -8.86 -21.58
N THR A 67 -19.06 -8.93 -21.92
CA THR A 67 -18.59 -8.88 -23.30
C THR A 67 -19.22 -10.00 -24.14
N ASN A 68 -19.24 -11.23 -23.62
CA ASN A 68 -19.87 -12.36 -24.33
C ASN A 68 -21.38 -12.13 -24.56
N LYS A 69 -22.11 -11.60 -23.57
CA LYS A 69 -23.53 -11.28 -23.74
C LYS A 69 -23.77 -10.18 -24.77
N ASP A 70 -22.90 -9.18 -24.83
CA ASP A 70 -23.00 -8.10 -25.80
C ASP A 70 -22.76 -8.60 -27.24
N TRP A 71 -21.82 -9.55 -27.43
CA TRP A 71 -21.60 -10.22 -28.71
C TRP A 71 -22.78 -11.13 -29.11
N GLU A 72 -23.34 -11.91 -28.18
CA GLU A 72 -24.54 -12.74 -28.44
C GLU A 72 -25.74 -11.90 -28.86
N ARG A 73 -25.93 -10.75 -28.20
CA ARG A 73 -26.99 -9.80 -28.55
C ARG A 73 -26.76 -9.18 -29.92
N ALA A 74 -25.52 -8.77 -30.22
CA ALA A 74 -25.17 -8.27 -31.54
C ALA A 74 -25.44 -9.33 -32.63
N ASP A 75 -25.00 -10.58 -32.45
CA ASP A 75 -25.29 -11.65 -33.43
C ASP A 75 -26.79 -11.89 -33.63
N SER A 76 -27.59 -11.75 -32.56
CA SER A 76 -29.05 -11.86 -32.65
C SER A 76 -29.74 -10.68 -33.34
N GLU A 77 -29.14 -9.49 -33.35
CA GLU A 77 -29.70 -8.29 -34.00
C GLU A 77 -29.31 -8.20 -35.49
N TRP A 78 -28.32 -8.99 -35.93
CA TRP A 78 -27.85 -9.07 -37.33
C TRP A 78 -28.52 -10.20 -38.16
N LYS A 79 -29.38 -11.02 -37.55
CA LYS A 79 -30.22 -12.04 -38.21
C LYS A 79 -31.63 -11.54 -38.45
#